data_AF-A0A660ZLQ5-F1
#
_entry.id   AF-A0A660ZLQ5-F1
#
_cell.length_a   1.000
_cell.length_b   1.000
_cell.length_c   1.000
_cell.angle_alpha   90.00
_cell.angle_beta   90.00
_cell.angle_gamma   90.00
#
_symmetry.space_group_name_H-M   'P 1'
#
loop_
_entity.id
_entity.type
_entity.pdbx_description
1 polymer ?
#
loop_
_entity_poly.entity_id
_entity_poly.type
_entity_poly.pdbx_seq_one_letter_code
_entity_poly.pdbx_strand_id
1 'polypeptide(L)'
;MKKRNRYEIAFTGAGGQGMILAGLVMADAVAIVENRYAVQSAMYGPEARLGSSRSDVIISDSEIGYPKATRPDLLLVMNQDSCTKYTKLLKENGLLICDTTYVSHIPGEKNIKNLYKIPFSRIARSEFGTPLVANIMALGFISAKTGIVKKESLAEAIKRRVKEKFVNLNLKALERGYELGKEM
;
A
#
# COMPACT_ATOMS: atom_id res chain seq x y z
N MET A 1 -2.45 -30.63 -6.25
CA MET A 1 -2.95 -29.24 -6.11
C MET A 1 -1.75 -28.30 -5.97
N LYS A 2 -1.43 -27.48 -6.97
CA LYS A 2 -0.36 -26.47 -6.85
C LYS A 2 -0.73 -25.49 -5.74
N LYS A 3 0.14 -25.31 -4.73
CA LYS A 3 0.02 -24.26 -3.71
C LYS A 3 -0.26 -22.94 -4.43
N ARG A 4 -1.43 -22.33 -4.18
CA ARG A 4 -1.76 -21.03 -4.77
C ARG A 4 -0.91 -19.96 -4.06
N ASN A 5 0.19 -19.56 -4.68
CA ASN A 5 0.96 -18.37 -4.31
C ASN A 5 0.18 -17.13 -4.74
N ARG A 6 -0.92 -16.83 -4.04
CA ARG A 6 -1.74 -15.63 -4.23
C ARG A 6 -1.52 -14.73 -3.02
N TYR A 7 -1.00 -13.53 -3.26
CA TYR A 7 -0.77 -12.52 -2.24
C TYR A 7 -1.72 -11.35 -2.46
N GLU A 8 -2.56 -11.07 -1.48
CA GLU A 8 -3.59 -10.05 -1.56
C GLU A 8 -3.19 -8.81 -0.75
N ILE A 9 -3.13 -7.65 -1.41
CA ILE A 9 -2.82 -6.37 -0.79
C ILE A 9 -4.06 -5.47 -0.89
N ALA A 10 -4.41 -4.80 0.20
CA ALA A 10 -5.42 -3.75 0.22
C ALA A 10 -4.81 -2.43 0.71
N PHE A 11 -4.81 -1.42 -0.16
CA PHE A 11 -4.43 -0.04 0.16
C PHE A 11 -5.68 0.76 0.47
N THR A 12 -5.78 1.32 1.68
CA THR A 12 -6.99 1.98 2.16
C THR A 12 -6.68 3.32 2.83
N GLY A 13 -7.52 4.31 2.59
CA GLY A 13 -7.34 5.68 3.09
C GLY A 13 -8.54 6.56 2.75
N ALA A 14 -8.43 7.86 2.96
CA ALA A 14 -9.38 8.85 2.46
C ALA A 14 -9.13 9.16 0.97
N GLY A 15 -10.15 9.72 0.30
CA GLY A 15 -9.98 10.36 -0.99
C GLY A 15 -8.83 11.38 -0.96
N GLY A 16 -7.98 11.39 -2.00
CA GLY A 16 -6.81 12.28 -2.08
C GLY A 16 -5.52 11.74 -1.44
N GLN A 17 -5.56 10.67 -0.62
CA GLN A 17 -4.34 10.05 -0.06
C GLN A 17 -3.59 9.13 -1.05
N GLY A 18 -4.05 9.03 -2.31
CA GLY A 18 -3.29 8.36 -3.37
C GLY A 18 -3.32 6.83 -3.36
N MET A 19 -4.36 6.19 -2.79
CA MET A 19 -4.46 4.72 -2.74
C MET A 19 -4.55 4.06 -4.12
N ILE A 20 -5.25 4.69 -5.08
CA ILE A 20 -5.31 4.22 -6.47
C ILE A 20 -3.90 4.24 -7.10
N LEU A 21 -3.18 5.37 -6.95
CA LEU A 21 -1.81 5.49 -7.45
C LEU A 21 -0.89 4.45 -6.80
N ALA A 22 -1.01 4.22 -5.50
CA ALA A 22 -0.21 3.21 -4.80
C ALA A 22 -0.43 1.81 -5.39
N GLY A 23 -1.70 1.44 -5.61
CA GLY A 23 -2.04 0.16 -6.24
C GLY A 23 -1.55 0.04 -7.68
N LEU A 24 -1.65 1.11 -8.48
CA LEU A 24 -1.15 1.12 -9.86
C LEU A 24 0.37 0.97 -9.93
N VAL A 25 1.11 1.70 -9.08
CA VAL A 25 2.58 1.57 -8.99
C VAL A 25 2.97 0.15 -8.56
N MET A 26 2.29 -0.39 -7.54
CA MET A 26 2.51 -1.74 -7.06
C MET A 26 2.26 -2.78 -8.17
N ALA A 27 1.13 -2.69 -8.87
CA ALA A 27 0.78 -3.62 -9.94
C ALA A 27 1.72 -3.51 -11.13
N ASP A 28 2.12 -2.31 -11.55
CA ASP A 28 3.08 -2.12 -12.64
C ASP A 28 4.47 -2.65 -12.30
N ALA A 29 4.93 -2.43 -11.06
CA ALA A 29 6.21 -2.95 -10.60
C ALA A 29 6.24 -4.50 -10.71
N VAL A 30 5.13 -5.15 -10.35
CA VAL A 30 5.03 -6.62 -10.40
C VAL A 30 4.81 -7.13 -11.82
N ALA A 31 3.81 -6.59 -12.53
CA ALA A 31 3.39 -7.09 -13.83
C ALA A 31 4.37 -6.73 -14.94
N ILE A 32 4.84 -5.49 -14.95
CA ILE A 32 5.57 -4.95 -16.10
C ILE A 32 7.07 -5.00 -15.88
N VAL A 33 7.54 -4.82 -14.64
CA VAL A 33 8.99 -4.81 -14.35
C VAL A 33 9.47 -6.20 -13.94
N GLU A 34 8.74 -6.90 -13.07
CA GLU A 34 9.12 -8.24 -12.60
C GLU A 34 8.53 -9.41 -13.41
N ASN A 35 7.70 -9.14 -14.43
CA ASN A 35 7.06 -10.14 -15.28
C ASN A 35 6.27 -11.22 -14.50
N ARG A 36 5.56 -10.82 -13.45
CA ARG A 36 4.67 -11.68 -12.65
C ARG A 36 3.20 -11.33 -12.90
N TYR A 37 2.26 -12.15 -12.42
CA TYR A 37 0.85 -11.79 -12.57
C TYR A 37 0.46 -10.80 -11.47
N ALA A 38 -0.05 -9.63 -11.87
CA ALA A 38 -0.71 -8.71 -10.98
C ALA A 38 -1.99 -8.14 -11.60
N VAL A 39 -3.01 -7.96 -10.77
CA VAL A 39 -4.21 -7.21 -11.13
C VAL A 39 -4.53 -6.21 -10.04
N GLN A 40 -4.86 -5.00 -10.46
CA GLN A 40 -5.31 -3.93 -9.58
C GLN A 40 -6.81 -3.72 -9.79
N SER A 41 -7.54 -3.55 -8.69
CA SER A 41 -8.92 -3.08 -8.74
C SER A 41 -9.14 -1.95 -7.75
N ALA A 42 -9.82 -0.90 -8.18
CA ALA A 42 -10.17 0.22 -7.33
C ALA A 42 -11.64 0.16 -6.96
N MET A 43 -11.95 0.46 -5.71
CA MET A 43 -13.31 0.75 -5.26
C MET A 43 -13.41 2.25 -4.99
N TYR A 44 -14.15 2.93 -5.86
CA TYR A 44 -14.55 4.32 -5.69
C TYR A 44 -16.08 4.34 -5.64
N GLY A 45 -16.64 4.51 -4.45
CA GLY A 45 -18.08 4.69 -4.25
C GLY A 45 -18.49 6.15 -4.46
N PRO A 46 -19.81 6.45 -4.43
CA PRO A 46 -20.33 7.82 -4.34
C PRO A 46 -19.70 8.60 -3.17
N GLU A 47 -19.26 7.89 -2.13
CA GLU A 47 -18.56 8.45 -0.99
C GLU A 47 -17.13 8.93 -1.30
N ALA A 48 -16.55 8.67 -2.48
CA ALA A 48 -15.14 9.00 -2.78
C ALA A 48 -14.82 10.52 -2.76
N ARG A 49 -15.83 11.40 -2.73
CA ARG A 49 -15.66 12.84 -2.47
C ARG A 49 -15.58 13.20 -0.98
N LEU A 50 -16.07 12.34 -0.09
CA LEU A 50 -16.21 12.60 1.37
C LEU A 50 -15.82 11.39 2.26
N GLY A 51 -15.19 10.33 1.72
CA GLY A 51 -15.08 9.02 2.39
C GLY A 51 -13.88 8.15 1.97
N SER A 52 -13.94 6.86 2.31
CA SER A 52 -12.83 5.90 2.19
C SER A 52 -12.56 5.49 0.73
N SER A 53 -11.32 5.63 0.26
CA SER A 53 -10.77 5.07 -0.98
C SER A 53 -10.09 3.73 -0.70
N ARG A 54 -10.28 2.75 -1.59
CA ARG A 54 -9.61 1.45 -1.52
C ARG A 54 -9.10 1.00 -2.88
N SER A 55 -7.89 0.45 -2.89
CA SER A 55 -7.23 -0.12 -4.05
C SER A 55 -6.67 -1.50 -3.67
N ASP A 56 -7.16 -2.55 -4.31
CA ASP A 56 -6.69 -3.90 -4.11
C ASP A 56 -5.65 -4.24 -5.18
N VAL A 57 -4.59 -4.94 -4.78
CA VAL A 57 -3.60 -5.53 -5.69
C VAL A 57 -3.45 -7.00 -5.35
N ILE A 58 -3.69 -7.85 -6.34
CA ILE A 58 -3.49 -9.29 -6.22
C ILE A 58 -2.25 -9.64 -7.01
N ILE A 59 -1.31 -10.34 -6.38
CA ILE A 59 -0.05 -10.80 -6.97
C ILE A 59 -0.06 -12.32 -7.00
N SER A 60 0.38 -12.91 -8.11
CA SER A 60 0.52 -14.36 -8.23
C SER A 60 1.58 -14.79 -9.23
N ASP A 61 2.01 -16.04 -9.11
CA ASP A 61 2.90 -16.70 -10.07
C ASP A 61 2.10 -17.38 -11.22
N SER A 62 0.78 -17.27 -11.19
CA SER A 62 -0.15 -17.81 -12.21
C SER A 62 -1.29 -16.84 -12.49
N GLU A 63 -2.06 -17.10 -13.55
CA GLU A 63 -3.22 -16.30 -13.93
C GLU A 63 -4.18 -16.02 -12.77
N ILE A 64 -4.72 -14.80 -12.76
CA ILE A 64 -5.59 -14.29 -11.69
C ILE A 64 -7.04 -14.26 -12.20
N GLY A 65 -7.85 -15.21 -11.73
CA GLY A 65 -9.29 -15.28 -12.08
C GLY A 65 -10.22 -14.37 -11.28
N TYR A 66 -9.74 -13.77 -10.17
CA TYR A 66 -10.56 -12.87 -9.33
C TYR A 66 -9.76 -11.66 -8.83
N PRO A 67 -10.15 -10.42 -9.19
CA PRO A 67 -9.30 -9.24 -9.04
C PRO A 67 -9.45 -8.47 -7.72
N LYS A 68 -10.26 -8.95 -6.77
CA LYS A 68 -10.49 -8.27 -5.48
C LYS A 68 -9.85 -9.01 -4.32
N ALA A 69 -9.40 -8.25 -3.32
CA ALA A 69 -8.90 -8.80 -2.07
C ALA A 69 -10.08 -9.07 -1.14
N THR A 70 -10.24 -10.31 -0.69
CA THR A 70 -11.31 -10.68 0.25
C THR A 70 -10.77 -10.78 1.66
N ARG A 71 -9.56 -11.33 1.81
CA ARG A 71 -8.83 -11.46 3.07
C ARG A 71 -7.38 -11.10 2.80
N PRO A 72 -6.99 -9.81 2.87
CA PRO A 72 -5.65 -9.37 2.53
C PRO A 72 -4.57 -10.06 3.39
N ASP A 73 -3.46 -10.41 2.74
CA ASP A 73 -2.19 -10.75 3.39
C ASP A 73 -1.48 -9.49 3.90
N LEU A 74 -1.71 -8.35 3.23
CA LEU A 74 -1.23 -7.04 3.64
C LEU A 74 -2.35 -5.99 3.57
N LEU A 75 -2.53 -5.25 4.65
CA LEU A 75 -3.47 -4.13 4.72
C LEU A 75 -2.71 -2.86 5.09
N LEU A 76 -2.78 -1.84 4.24
CA LEU A 76 -2.34 -0.48 4.55
C LEU A 76 -3.57 0.37 4.91
N VAL A 77 -3.56 1.00 6.08
CA VAL A 77 -4.61 1.93 6.53
C VAL A 77 -4.02 3.32 6.77
N MET A 78 -4.51 4.31 6.02
CA MET A 78 -3.99 5.68 6.04
C MET A 78 -4.89 6.68 6.79
N ASN A 79 -6.08 6.26 7.22
CA ASN A 79 -7.01 7.07 8.00
C ASN A 79 -7.90 6.22 8.93
N GLN A 80 -8.51 6.86 9.93
CA GLN A 80 -9.30 6.17 10.95
C GLN A 80 -10.49 5.39 10.37
N ASP A 81 -11.24 5.96 9.43
CA ASP A 81 -12.43 5.27 8.87
C ASP A 81 -12.05 3.98 8.15
N SER A 82 -10.96 4.01 7.38
CA SER A 82 -10.46 2.81 6.70
C SER A 82 -9.93 1.79 7.70
N CYS A 83 -9.24 2.23 8.75
CA CYS A 83 -8.80 1.37 9.84
C CYS A 83 -9.99 0.64 10.49
N THR A 84 -11.01 1.39 10.89
CA THR A 84 -12.24 0.87 11.51
C THR A 84 -12.96 -0.12 10.59
N LYS A 85 -13.04 0.19 9.29
CA LYS A 85 -13.79 -0.59 8.32
C LYS A 85 -13.09 -1.88 7.89
N TYR A 86 -11.78 -1.84 7.64
CA TYR A 86 -11.07 -2.89 6.91
C TYR A 86 -10.19 -3.79 7.77
N THR A 87 -9.81 -3.39 8.99
CA THR A 87 -8.92 -4.21 9.85
C THR A 87 -9.44 -5.62 10.07
N LYS A 88 -10.77 -5.78 10.21
CA LYS A 88 -11.43 -7.09 10.37
C LYS A 88 -11.30 -8.04 9.17
N LEU A 89 -10.91 -7.53 7.99
CA LEU A 89 -10.72 -8.35 6.79
C LEU A 89 -9.33 -9.00 6.75
N LEU A 90 -8.37 -8.46 7.51
CA LEU A 90 -6.99 -8.96 7.53
C LEU A 90 -6.96 -10.45 7.89
N LYS A 91 -6.07 -11.20 7.22
CA LYS A 91 -5.77 -12.58 7.62
C LYS A 91 -5.18 -12.63 9.03
N GLU A 92 -5.35 -13.75 9.72
CA GLU A 92 -4.84 -13.90 11.11
C GLU A 92 -3.33 -13.65 11.23
N ASN A 93 -2.56 -14.06 10.21
CA ASN A 93 -1.12 -13.82 10.13
C ASN A 93 -0.77 -12.73 9.10
N GLY A 94 -1.76 -11.93 8.68
CA GLY A 94 -1.55 -10.84 7.75
C GLY A 94 -0.80 -9.67 8.39
N LEU A 95 -0.18 -8.85 7.54
CA LEU A 95 0.56 -7.67 7.93
C LEU A 95 -0.35 -6.43 7.90
N LEU A 96 -0.50 -5.77 9.05
CA LEU A 96 -1.13 -4.45 9.13
C LEU A 96 -0.05 -3.36 9.17
N ILE A 97 -0.16 -2.39 8.26
CA ILE A 97 0.63 -1.17 8.28
C ILE A 97 -0.32 0.01 8.43
N CYS A 98 -0.05 0.87 9.39
CA CYS A 98 -0.96 1.93 9.82
C CYS A 98 -0.28 3.29 9.85
N ASP A 99 -0.89 4.30 9.22
CA ASP A 99 -0.48 5.70 9.35
C ASP A 99 -1.02 6.33 10.64
N THR A 100 -0.17 6.43 11.66
CA THR A 100 -0.56 7.00 12.97
C THR A 100 -0.76 8.51 12.94
N THR A 101 -0.52 9.18 11.82
CA THR A 101 -0.87 10.60 11.65
C THR A 101 -2.38 10.81 11.72
N TYR A 102 -3.16 9.85 11.20
CA TYR A 102 -4.61 9.96 11.05
C TYR A 102 -5.39 8.78 11.65
N VAL A 103 -4.69 7.81 12.24
CA VAL A 103 -5.28 6.69 12.95
C VAL A 103 -4.88 6.78 14.41
N SER A 104 -5.86 6.95 15.29
CA SER A 104 -5.67 7.03 16.74
C SER A 104 -5.93 5.71 17.45
N HIS A 105 -6.77 4.85 16.88
CA HIS A 105 -7.10 3.55 17.45
C HIS A 105 -7.23 2.48 16.36
N ILE A 106 -6.75 1.26 16.68
CA ILE A 106 -6.84 0.11 15.79
C ILE A 106 -7.82 -0.91 16.41
N PRO A 107 -8.95 -1.22 15.75
CA PRO A 107 -9.88 -2.23 16.27
C PRO A 107 -9.21 -3.59 16.42
N GLY A 108 -9.29 -4.17 17.61
CA GLY A 108 -8.72 -5.47 17.89
C GLY A 108 -7.18 -5.51 17.81
N GLU A 109 -6.50 -4.37 18.04
CA GLU A 109 -5.03 -4.26 17.97
C GLU A 109 -4.28 -5.40 18.67
N LYS A 110 -4.76 -5.81 19.85
CA LYS A 110 -4.18 -6.90 20.65
C LYS A 110 -4.16 -8.27 19.94
N ASN A 111 -4.99 -8.45 18.91
CA ASN A 111 -5.10 -9.70 18.16
C ASN A 111 -4.25 -9.68 16.87
N ILE A 112 -3.59 -8.56 16.55
CA ILE A 112 -2.84 -8.39 15.32
C ILE A 112 -1.37 -8.69 15.59
N LYS A 113 -0.89 -9.84 15.10
CA LYS A 113 0.47 -10.32 15.34
C LYS A 113 1.53 -9.47 14.62
N ASN A 114 1.25 -9.09 13.37
CA ASN A 114 2.17 -8.34 12.52
C ASN A 114 1.63 -6.93 12.29
N LEU A 115 2.10 -5.97 13.09
CA LEU A 115 1.62 -4.59 13.06
C LEU A 115 2.79 -3.60 13.03
N TYR A 116 2.79 -2.71 12.06
CA TYR A 116 3.63 -1.51 12.08
C TYR A 116 2.78 -0.24 12.12
N LYS A 117 3.18 0.67 13.02
CA LYS A 117 2.56 1.97 13.27
C LYS A 117 3.56 3.06 12.92
N ILE A 118 3.42 3.68 11.75
CA ILE A 118 4.37 4.67 11.24
C ILE A 118 3.61 5.96 10.89
N PRO A 119 4.05 7.15 11.32
CA PRO A 119 3.35 8.39 10.98
C PRO A 119 3.73 8.88 9.57
N PHE A 120 3.48 8.08 8.53
CA PHE A 120 3.92 8.36 7.14
C PHE A 120 3.54 9.75 6.67
N SER A 121 2.29 10.18 6.86
CA SER A 121 1.84 11.50 6.41
C SER A 121 2.51 12.66 7.14
N ARG A 122 2.83 12.48 8.43
CA ARG A 122 3.61 13.46 9.20
C ARG A 122 5.04 13.55 8.69
N ILE A 123 5.70 12.40 8.49
CA ILE A 123 7.08 12.33 7.97
C ILE A 123 7.15 12.93 6.56
N ALA A 124 6.21 12.55 5.70
CA ALA A 124 6.09 13.09 4.34
C ALA A 124 5.96 14.63 4.37
N ARG A 125 5.11 15.17 5.25
CA ARG A 125 4.97 16.61 5.40
C ARG A 125 6.24 17.29 5.90
N SER A 126 6.90 16.74 6.92
CA SER A 126 8.08 17.36 7.52
C SER A 126 9.31 17.32 6.61
N GLU A 127 9.53 16.20 5.92
CA GLU A 127 10.75 15.99 5.13
C GLU A 127 10.60 16.42 3.66
N PHE A 128 9.37 16.35 3.10
CA PHE A 128 9.12 16.59 1.68
C PHE A 128 8.20 17.79 1.43
N GLY A 129 7.74 18.48 2.47
CA GLY A 129 6.85 19.63 2.38
C GLY A 129 5.42 19.29 1.94
N THR A 130 5.09 18.00 1.75
CA THR A 130 3.76 17.58 1.31
C THR A 130 3.41 16.18 1.82
N PRO A 131 2.18 15.94 2.32
CA PRO A 131 1.74 14.60 2.70
C PRO A 131 1.41 13.70 1.50
N LEU A 132 1.37 14.25 0.27
CA LEU A 132 0.91 13.52 -0.92
C LEU A 132 1.81 12.35 -1.34
N VAL A 133 3.04 12.30 -0.84
CA VAL A 133 3.99 11.21 -1.11
C VAL A 133 3.98 10.10 -0.05
N ALA A 134 3.13 10.23 0.99
CA ALA A 134 3.04 9.25 2.07
C ALA A 134 2.64 7.85 1.58
N ASN A 135 1.82 7.77 0.53
CA ASN A 135 1.47 6.50 -0.11
C ASN A 135 2.67 5.82 -0.77
N ILE A 136 3.56 6.57 -1.41
CA ILE A 136 4.79 6.04 -2.02
C ILE A 136 5.81 5.66 -0.95
N MET A 137 5.91 6.45 0.12
CA MET A 137 6.70 6.08 1.30
C MET A 137 6.24 4.75 1.90
N ALA A 138 4.92 4.54 2.00
CA ALA A 138 4.37 3.26 2.44
C ALA A 138 4.73 2.10 1.49
N LEU A 139 4.79 2.31 0.16
CA LEU A 139 5.25 1.29 -0.78
C LEU A 139 6.71 0.90 -0.57
N GLY A 140 7.58 1.88 -0.31
CA GLY A 140 8.99 1.64 0.04
C GLY A 140 9.11 0.77 1.29
N PHE A 141 8.35 1.12 2.33
CA PHE A 141 8.29 0.36 3.57
C PHE A 141 7.81 -1.08 3.35
N ILE A 142 6.76 -1.27 2.54
CA ILE A 142 6.23 -2.59 2.18
C ILE A 142 7.29 -3.42 1.48
N SER A 143 8.03 -2.83 0.52
CA SER A 143 9.10 -3.53 -0.20
C SER A 143 10.18 -4.03 0.77
N ALA A 144 10.65 -3.17 1.68
CA ALA A 144 11.65 -3.54 2.69
C ALA A 144 11.16 -4.65 3.63
N LYS A 145 9.91 -4.59 4.09
CA LYS A 145 9.36 -5.54 5.06
C LYS A 145 8.98 -6.90 4.50
N THR A 146 8.54 -6.93 3.25
CA THR A 146 7.94 -8.15 2.69
C THR A 146 8.80 -8.80 1.62
N GLY A 147 9.66 -8.03 0.94
CA GLY A 147 10.35 -8.49 -0.26
C GLY A 147 9.40 -8.92 -1.40
N ILE A 148 8.10 -8.63 -1.31
CA ILE A 148 7.11 -9.07 -2.31
C ILE A 148 7.35 -8.42 -3.67
N VAL A 149 8.03 -7.27 -3.67
CA VAL A 149 8.48 -6.52 -4.84
C VAL A 149 9.79 -5.83 -4.50
N LYS A 150 10.67 -5.69 -5.48
CA LYS A 150 11.92 -4.94 -5.34
C LYS A 150 11.66 -3.44 -5.32
N LYS A 151 12.44 -2.70 -4.53
CA LYS A 151 12.40 -1.22 -4.50
C LYS A 151 12.66 -0.64 -5.89
N GLU A 152 13.60 -1.22 -6.62
CA GLU A 152 13.97 -0.79 -7.97
C GLU A 152 12.81 -0.95 -8.95
N SER A 153 12.03 -2.04 -8.83
CA SER A 153 10.82 -2.25 -9.62
C SER A 153 9.75 -1.18 -9.33
N LEU A 154 9.59 -0.80 -8.06
CA LEU A 154 8.71 0.31 -7.67
C LEU A 154 9.21 1.65 -8.23
N ALA A 155 10.52 1.90 -8.22
CA ALA A 155 11.12 3.11 -8.79
C ALA A 155 10.84 3.24 -10.30
N GLU A 156 10.96 2.14 -11.06
CA GLU A 156 10.61 2.12 -12.48
C GLU A 156 9.11 2.30 -12.73
N ALA A 157 8.25 1.71 -11.89
CA ALA A 157 6.81 1.92 -11.97
C ALA A 157 6.41 3.38 -11.64
N ILE A 158 7.09 4.04 -10.69
CA ILE A 158 6.88 5.46 -10.38
C ILE A 158 7.17 6.32 -11.61
N LYS A 159 8.30 6.09 -12.30
CA LYS A 159 8.67 6.84 -13.51
C LYS A 159 7.61 6.75 -14.62
N ARG A 160 6.87 5.63 -14.67
CA ARG A 160 5.80 5.38 -15.66
C ARG A 160 4.46 6.02 -15.27
N ARG A 161 4.11 6.02 -13.98
CA ARG A 161 2.77 6.42 -13.50
C ARG A 161 2.69 7.85 -12.99
N VAL A 162 3.79 8.40 -12.50
CA VAL A 162 3.84 9.73 -11.90
C VAL A 162 4.23 10.75 -12.97
N LYS A 163 3.57 11.91 -12.97
CA LYS A 163 3.93 13.02 -13.87
C LYS A 163 5.40 13.39 -13.64
N GLU A 164 6.14 13.61 -14.73
CA GLU A 164 7.59 13.85 -14.74
C GLU A 164 8.06 14.82 -13.64
N LYS A 165 7.40 15.98 -13.52
CA LYS A 165 7.73 17.00 -12.51
C LYS A 165 7.69 16.54 -11.05
N PHE A 166 7.02 15.42 -10.76
CA PHE A 166 6.89 14.86 -9.41
C PHE A 166 7.68 13.56 -9.23
N VAL A 167 8.33 13.01 -10.28
CA VAL A 167 9.03 11.73 -10.21
C VAL A 167 10.14 11.76 -9.16
N ASN A 168 11.03 12.77 -9.19
CA ASN A 168 12.15 12.85 -8.25
C ASN A 168 11.67 12.91 -6.79
N LEU A 169 10.61 13.67 -6.51
CA LEU A 169 10.03 13.75 -5.17
C LEU A 169 9.51 12.39 -4.68
N ASN A 170 8.81 11.65 -5.56
CA ASN A 170 8.28 10.34 -5.23
C ASN A 170 9.39 9.28 -5.09
N LEU A 171 10.46 9.35 -5.88
CA LEU A 171 11.61 8.46 -5.73
C LEU A 171 12.32 8.65 -4.39
N LYS A 172 12.51 9.90 -3.95
CA LYS A 172 13.09 10.18 -2.62
C LYS A 172 12.16 9.69 -1.48
N ALA A 173 10.85 9.85 -1.63
CA ALA A 173 9.88 9.33 -0.66
C ALA A 173 9.86 7.79 -0.61
N LEU A 174 10.00 7.13 -1.77
CA LEU A 174 10.15 5.68 -1.85
C LEU A 174 11.40 5.21 -1.08
N GLU A 175 12.53 5.86 -1.30
CA GLU A 175 13.79 5.54 -0.60
C GLU A 175 13.61 5.68 0.91
N ARG A 176 13.08 6.82 1.37
CA ARG A 176 12.85 7.06 2.80
C ARG A 176 11.96 6.00 3.43
N GLY A 177 10.90 5.62 2.71
CA GLY A 177 10.01 4.53 3.12
C GLY A 177 10.74 3.19 3.27
N TYR A 178 11.61 2.88 2.32
CA TYR A 178 12.42 1.66 2.34
C TYR A 178 13.41 1.63 3.50
N GLU A 179 14.09 2.74 3.77
CA GLU A 179 14.98 2.91 4.93
C GLU A 179 14.24 2.68 6.25
N LEU A 180 13.08 3.33 6.45
CA LEU A 180 12.22 3.12 7.63
C LEU A 180 11.85 1.65 7.81
N GLY A 181 11.60 0.94 6.69
CA GLY A 181 11.28 -0.48 6.72
C GLY A 181 12.48 -1.36 7.12
N LYS A 182 13.71 -0.94 6.83
CA LYS A 182 14.93 -1.66 7.22
C LYS A 182 15.35 -1.41 8.68
N GLU A 183 15.03 -0.24 9.23
CA GLU A 183 15.38 0.15 10.60
C GLU A 183 14.49 -0.53 11.66
N MET A 184 13.27 -0.90 11.28
CA MET A 184 12.29 -1.59 12.13
C MET A 184 12.35 -3.10 11.93
#